data_AF-A0A7D7ZH95-F1
#
_entry.id   AF-A0A7D7ZH95-F1
#
_cell.length_a   1.000
_cell.length_b   1.000
_cell.length_c   1.000
_cell.angle_alpha   90.00
_cell.angle_beta   90.00
_cell.angle_gamma   90.00
#
_symmetry.space_group_name_H-M   'P 1'
#
loop_
_entity.id
_entity.type
_entity.pdbx_description
1 polymer ?
#
loop_
_entity_poly.entity_id
_entity_poly.type
_entity_poly.pdbx_seq_one_letter_code
_entity_poly.pdbx_strand_id
1 'polypeptide(L)'
;MMIYELIDSIPGGGEYWSEYINFYEKFWDRPASPRSTWWGKEYDEFRNLLASNLGIETGEIKDCFFIKENERYFVCRIDEPSSFNIISCENFIPFEWLAAFDEEKRDFFYTHAGFGAVHHDSIFYTENIGDAMKRIEEAESVCGKTGDRISEYPEFEKIKNLAVKLREMNSWLRGFDEKGKIFLNYGEICSFITQDSMKNENSVGDLKRIIKGIEKGNYEKAESDLRFLNAKWTEITGAIERSG
;
A
#
# COMPACT_ATOMS: atom_id res chain seq x y z
N MET A 1 -1.94 -2.69 0.47
CA MET A 1 -0.57 -2.12 0.42
C MET A 1 0.05 -2.58 -0.88
N MET A 2 0.38 -1.66 -1.79
CA MET A 2 0.93 -1.96 -3.11
C MET A 2 2.43 -2.25 -3.07
N ILE A 3 2.89 -3.16 -3.93
CA ILE A 3 4.32 -3.47 -4.12
C ILE A 3 4.74 -3.02 -5.52
N TYR A 4 5.80 -2.21 -5.58
CA TYR A 4 6.39 -1.71 -6.82
C TYR A 4 7.80 -2.27 -6.96
N GLU A 5 8.02 -3.07 -7.99
CA GLU A 5 9.32 -3.65 -8.29
C GLU A 5 10.08 -2.79 -9.29
N LEU A 6 11.40 -2.72 -9.17
CA LEU A 6 12.23 -2.07 -10.17
C LEU A 6 12.10 -2.84 -11.49
N ILE A 7 11.87 -2.16 -12.61
CA ILE A 7 11.68 -2.84 -13.91
C ILE A 7 12.87 -3.76 -14.24
N ASP A 8 14.08 -3.28 -13.98
CA ASP A 8 15.31 -4.02 -14.25
C ASP A 8 15.46 -5.30 -13.41
N SER A 9 14.73 -5.41 -12.29
CA SER A 9 14.74 -6.61 -11.44
C SER A 9 13.68 -7.64 -11.83
N ILE A 10 12.78 -7.34 -12.77
CA ILE A 10 11.66 -8.22 -13.15
C ILE A 10 12.12 -9.28 -14.16
N PRO A 11 12.12 -10.58 -13.80
CA PRO A 11 12.58 -11.63 -14.70
C PRO A 11 11.73 -11.72 -15.97
N GLY A 12 12.34 -11.53 -17.14
CA GLY A 12 11.70 -11.72 -18.45
C GLY A 12 10.60 -10.71 -18.81
N GLY A 13 10.30 -9.74 -17.93
CA GLY A 13 9.25 -8.73 -18.14
C GLY A 13 9.76 -7.30 -18.28
N GLY A 14 11.06 -7.05 -18.07
CA GLY A 14 11.62 -5.70 -18.08
C GLY A 14 11.43 -4.94 -19.40
N GLU A 15 11.61 -5.60 -20.54
CA GLU A 15 11.43 -5.01 -21.88
C GLU A 15 9.95 -4.65 -22.12
N TYR A 16 9.03 -5.57 -21.83
CA TYR A 16 7.59 -5.34 -21.93
C TYR A 16 7.16 -4.09 -21.15
N TRP A 17 7.53 -4.01 -19.86
CA TRP A 17 7.14 -2.88 -19.01
C TRP A 17 7.81 -1.58 -19.43
N SER A 18 9.06 -1.64 -19.90
CA SER A 18 9.76 -0.47 -20.45
C SER A 18 9.05 0.08 -21.69
N GLU A 19 8.67 -0.77 -22.63
CA GLU A 19 7.94 -0.36 -23.83
C GLU A 19 6.53 0.15 -23.50
N TYR A 20 5.84 -0.53 -22.58
CA TYR A 20 4.54 -0.10 -22.07
C TYR A 20 4.61 1.32 -21.52
N ILE A 21 5.56 1.59 -20.61
CA ILE A 21 5.70 2.91 -19.96
C ILE A 21 6.14 3.97 -20.97
N ASN A 22 7.11 3.66 -21.83
CA ASN A 22 7.55 4.56 -22.90
C ASN A 22 6.41 4.93 -23.84
N PHE A 23 5.51 3.99 -24.15
CA PHE A 23 4.30 4.28 -24.90
C PHE A 23 3.38 5.20 -24.10
N TYR A 24 3.09 4.84 -22.86
CA TYR A 24 2.20 5.57 -21.96
C TYR A 24 2.62 7.04 -21.77
N GLU A 25 3.91 7.30 -21.55
CA GLU A 25 4.44 8.65 -21.34
C GLU A 25 4.24 9.57 -22.57
N LYS A 26 4.17 9.03 -23.79
CA LYS A 26 3.89 9.83 -25.00
C LYS A 26 2.48 10.47 -24.97
N PHE A 27 1.58 9.96 -24.13
CA PHE A 27 0.21 10.45 -23.98
C PHE A 27 0.00 11.25 -22.68
N TRP A 28 1.00 11.31 -21.80
CA TRP A 28 0.90 11.91 -20.46
C TRP A 28 0.59 13.42 -20.46
N ASP A 29 1.05 14.17 -21.48
CA ASP A 29 0.83 15.62 -21.60
C ASP A 29 -0.38 16.01 -22.47
N ARG A 30 -1.21 15.06 -22.90
CA ARG A 30 -2.40 15.33 -23.74
C ARG A 30 -3.68 15.39 -22.88
N PRO A 31 -4.77 16.01 -23.37
CA PRO A 31 -6.07 15.99 -22.67
C PRO A 31 -6.59 14.56 -22.41
N ALA A 32 -6.09 13.57 -23.14
CA ALA A 32 -6.17 12.14 -22.85
C ALA A 32 -4.96 11.71 -22.00
N SER A 33 -4.78 12.34 -20.84
CA SER A 33 -3.91 11.84 -19.78
C SER A 33 -4.77 11.05 -18.80
N PRO A 34 -4.19 10.25 -17.90
CA PRO A 34 -4.96 9.53 -16.87
C PRO A 34 -5.66 10.46 -15.87
N ARG A 35 -5.36 11.77 -15.92
CA ARG A 35 -6.12 12.81 -15.21
C ARG A 35 -7.51 13.04 -15.80
N SER A 36 -7.78 12.57 -17.02
CA SER A 36 -9.13 12.47 -17.57
C SER A 36 -9.58 11.01 -17.53
N THR A 37 -10.80 10.77 -17.08
CA THR A 37 -11.40 9.44 -17.12
C THR A 37 -11.70 9.08 -18.58
N TRP A 38 -11.12 7.98 -19.08
CA TRP A 38 -11.36 7.54 -20.45
C TRP A 38 -12.60 6.65 -20.50
N TRP A 39 -13.50 6.94 -21.44
CA TRP A 39 -14.77 6.22 -21.56
C TRP A 39 -14.97 5.69 -22.98
N GLY A 40 -15.32 4.40 -23.09
CA GLY A 40 -15.74 3.77 -24.35
C GLY A 40 -14.66 3.83 -25.44
N LYS A 41 -14.98 4.49 -26.55
CA LYS A 41 -14.19 4.41 -27.80
C LYS A 41 -12.74 4.89 -27.65
N GLU A 42 -12.50 5.92 -26.84
CA GLU A 42 -11.15 6.46 -26.61
C GLU A 42 -10.25 5.45 -25.89
N TYR A 43 -10.83 4.71 -24.94
CA TYR A 43 -10.15 3.63 -24.23
C TYR A 43 -9.78 2.48 -25.16
N ASP A 44 -10.74 2.02 -25.98
CA ASP A 44 -10.52 0.94 -26.94
C ASP A 44 -9.47 1.31 -27.99
N GLU A 45 -9.52 2.55 -28.50
CA GLU A 45 -8.53 3.06 -29.45
C GLU A 45 -7.13 3.09 -28.85
N PHE A 46 -6.98 3.56 -27.61
CA PHE A 46 -5.68 3.52 -26.95
C PHE A 46 -5.19 2.10 -26.72
N ARG A 47 -6.05 1.19 -26.22
CA ARG A 47 -5.69 -0.22 -25.99
C ARG A 47 -5.20 -0.88 -27.28
N ASN A 48 -5.84 -0.61 -28.41
CA ASN A 48 -5.40 -1.12 -29.71
C ASN A 48 -4.05 -0.52 -30.15
N LEU A 49 -3.81 0.76 -29.91
CA LEU A 49 -2.52 1.39 -30.22
C LEU A 49 -1.39 0.85 -29.33
N LEU A 50 -1.67 0.63 -28.04
CA LEU A 50 -0.73 0.01 -27.10
C LEU A 50 -0.40 -1.43 -27.52
N ALA A 51 -1.42 -2.25 -27.83
CA ALA A 51 -1.24 -3.61 -28.33
C ALA A 51 -0.34 -3.65 -29.58
N SER A 52 -0.61 -2.75 -30.52
CA SER A 52 0.17 -2.62 -31.76
C SER A 52 1.62 -2.20 -31.48
N ASN A 53 1.85 -1.31 -30.51
CA ASN A 53 3.20 -0.89 -30.12
C ASN A 53 3.98 -2.04 -29.48
N LEU A 54 3.32 -2.85 -28.65
CA LEU A 54 3.91 -4.00 -27.96
C LEU A 54 4.03 -5.25 -28.85
N GLY A 55 3.41 -5.25 -30.04
CA GLY A 55 3.41 -6.38 -30.97
C GLY A 55 2.59 -7.58 -30.48
N ILE A 56 1.51 -7.34 -29.72
CA ILE A 56 0.65 -8.38 -29.10
C ILE A 56 -0.83 -8.14 -29.44
N GLU A 57 -1.69 -9.09 -29.07
CA GLU A 57 -3.14 -8.88 -29.14
C GLU A 57 -3.66 -8.01 -27.98
N THR A 58 -4.73 -7.23 -28.22
CA THR A 58 -5.31 -6.33 -27.21
C THR A 58 -5.75 -7.05 -25.92
N GLY A 59 -6.15 -8.32 -26.03
CA GLY A 59 -6.53 -9.16 -24.89
C GLY A 59 -5.34 -9.69 -24.07
N GLU A 60 -4.11 -9.57 -24.59
CA GLU A 60 -2.89 -10.01 -23.91
C GLU A 60 -2.18 -8.89 -23.14
N ILE A 61 -2.66 -7.65 -23.26
CA ILE A 61 -2.14 -6.52 -22.50
C ILE A 61 -2.39 -6.77 -21.00
N LYS A 62 -1.31 -6.75 -20.23
CA LYS A 62 -1.31 -6.77 -18.78
C LYS A 62 -1.32 -5.35 -18.24
N ASP A 63 -2.04 -5.14 -17.15
CA ASP A 63 -2.15 -3.82 -16.54
C ASP A 63 -1.20 -3.65 -15.34
N CYS A 64 -0.66 -2.45 -15.22
CA CYS A 64 0.19 -2.08 -14.10
C CYS A 64 -0.05 -0.64 -13.68
N PHE A 65 0.24 -0.38 -12.41
CA PHE A 65 0.61 0.95 -11.95
C PHE A 65 2.13 1.11 -12.04
N PHE A 66 2.60 2.34 -12.23
CA PHE A 66 4.03 2.63 -12.25
C PHE A 66 4.36 3.99 -11.64
N ILE A 67 5.61 4.14 -11.22
CA ILE A 67 6.17 5.39 -10.71
C ILE A 67 7.57 5.60 -11.27
N LYS A 68 8.01 6.85 -11.31
CA LYS A 68 9.38 7.22 -11.67
C LYS A 68 10.05 7.92 -10.49
N GLU A 69 11.17 7.38 -10.03
CA GLU A 69 11.98 7.99 -8.97
C GLU A 69 13.46 7.93 -9.38
N ASN A 70 14.17 9.07 -9.34
CA ASN A 70 15.58 9.17 -9.70
C ASN A 70 15.93 8.53 -11.07
N GLU A 71 15.13 8.83 -12.10
CA GLU A 71 15.24 8.25 -13.46
C GLU A 71 15.06 6.73 -13.55
N ARG A 72 14.56 6.08 -12.50
CA ARG A 72 14.22 4.65 -12.49
C ARG A 72 12.73 4.45 -12.42
N TYR A 73 12.25 3.46 -13.15
CA TYR A 73 10.85 3.08 -13.15
C TYR A 73 10.61 1.89 -12.25
N PHE A 74 9.50 1.95 -11.52
CA PHE A 74 9.01 0.85 -10.71
C PHE A 74 7.58 0.53 -11.13
N VAL A 75 7.22 -0.74 -11.12
CA VAL A 75 5.91 -1.23 -11.56
C VAL A 75 5.23 -2.09 -10.50
N CYS A 76 3.94 -1.86 -10.31
CA CYS A 76 3.03 -2.67 -9.52
C CYS A 76 2.09 -3.39 -10.49
N ARG A 77 2.30 -4.69 -10.68
CA ARG A 77 1.60 -5.52 -11.67
C ARG A 77 0.23 -5.90 -11.13
N ILE A 78 -0.88 -5.52 -11.78
CA ILE A 78 -2.24 -5.68 -11.22
C ILE A 78 -2.71 -7.14 -11.30
N ASP A 79 -2.36 -7.84 -12.38
CA ASP A 79 -2.89 -9.17 -12.71
C ASP A 79 -2.12 -10.34 -12.07
N GLU A 80 -1.22 -10.08 -11.11
CA GLU A 80 -0.42 -11.12 -10.47
C GLU A 80 -0.96 -11.54 -9.10
N PRO A 81 -0.91 -12.84 -8.74
CA PRO A 81 -1.32 -13.32 -7.42
C PRO A 81 -0.57 -12.65 -6.26
N SER A 82 0.66 -12.17 -6.49
CA SER A 82 1.44 -11.38 -5.53
C SER A 82 0.79 -10.05 -5.17
N SER A 83 -0.05 -9.51 -6.06
CA SER A 83 -0.80 -8.26 -5.90
C SER A 83 -2.19 -8.47 -5.31
N PHE A 84 -2.61 -9.71 -5.07
CA PHE A 84 -3.98 -10.03 -4.63
C PHE A 84 -4.32 -9.45 -3.25
N ASN A 85 -3.34 -9.32 -2.35
CA ASN A 85 -3.50 -8.67 -1.05
C ASN A 85 -3.77 -7.16 -1.15
N ILE A 86 -3.50 -6.54 -2.29
CA ILE A 86 -3.69 -5.10 -2.54
C ILE A 86 -5.17 -4.78 -2.75
N ILE A 87 -5.86 -5.67 -3.48
CA ILE A 87 -7.22 -5.46 -4.00
C ILE A 87 -8.27 -6.05 -3.05
N SER A 88 -7.90 -6.98 -2.17
CA SER A 88 -8.85 -7.70 -1.31
C SER A 88 -9.24 -6.99 -0.01
N CYS A 89 -8.56 -5.91 0.38
CA CYS A 89 -8.87 -5.17 1.61
C CYS A 89 -9.59 -3.87 1.26
N GLU A 90 -10.83 -3.97 0.80
CA GLU A 90 -11.66 -2.79 0.63
C GLU A 90 -11.99 -2.17 1.99
N ASN A 91 -11.60 -0.91 2.17
CA ASN A 91 -11.96 -0.05 3.28
C ASN A 91 -11.45 -0.48 4.66
N PHE A 92 -10.37 -1.25 4.71
CA PHE A 92 -9.70 -1.60 5.95
C PHE A 92 -8.18 -1.68 5.73
N ILE A 93 -7.40 -1.11 6.66
CA ILE A 93 -5.94 -1.23 6.65
C ILE A 93 -5.51 -2.13 7.82
N PRO A 94 -4.99 -3.34 7.54
CA PRO A 94 -4.41 -4.20 8.56
C PRO A 94 -3.25 -3.54 9.30
N PHE A 95 -3.13 -3.79 10.61
CA PHE A 95 -2.09 -3.17 11.44
C PHE A 95 -0.67 -3.59 11.03
N GLU A 96 -0.51 -4.81 10.52
CA GLU A 96 0.74 -5.28 9.95
C GLU A 96 1.23 -4.39 8.81
N TRP A 97 0.32 -3.82 8.00
CA TRP A 97 0.69 -2.87 6.95
C TRP A 97 1.16 -1.55 7.53
N LEU A 98 0.48 -1.03 8.56
CA LEU A 98 0.88 0.21 9.22
C LEU A 98 2.30 0.13 9.80
N ALA A 99 2.67 -1.02 10.36
CA ALA A 99 3.99 -1.25 10.95
C ALA A 99 5.14 -1.17 9.93
N ALA A 100 4.85 -1.34 8.64
CA ALA A 100 5.84 -1.30 7.58
C ALA A 100 6.31 0.14 7.25
N PHE A 101 5.61 1.18 7.70
CA PHE A 101 5.86 2.56 7.29
C PHE A 101 6.36 3.46 8.44
N ASP A 102 7.01 4.56 8.06
CA ASP A 102 7.31 5.65 8.98
C ASP A 102 6.29 6.79 8.84
N GLU A 103 5.87 7.39 9.95
CA GLU A 103 4.98 8.55 9.97
C GLU A 103 5.61 9.76 9.27
N GLU A 104 6.94 9.88 9.29
CA GLU A 104 7.66 10.97 8.61
C GLU A 104 7.64 10.83 7.08
N LYS A 105 7.30 9.64 6.57
CA LYS A 105 7.10 9.36 5.13
C LYS A 105 5.66 9.58 4.69
N ARG A 106 4.81 10.10 5.59
CA ARG A 106 3.44 10.50 5.25
C ARG A 106 3.50 11.67 4.28
N ASP A 107 2.83 11.51 3.16
CA ASP A 107 2.69 12.57 2.19
C ASP A 107 1.22 12.71 1.77
N PHE A 108 0.91 13.91 1.34
CA PHE A 108 -0.38 14.32 0.80
C PHE A 108 -0.06 14.80 -0.62
N PHE A 109 -0.83 14.40 -1.62
CA PHE A 109 -0.60 14.80 -3.02
C PHE A 109 0.47 14.01 -3.78
N TYR A 110 0.22 12.73 -4.04
CA TYR A 110 0.80 12.02 -5.18
C TYR A 110 0.13 10.66 -5.31
N THR A 111 -0.24 10.28 -6.53
CA THR A 111 -0.63 8.89 -6.82
C THR A 111 0.15 8.41 -8.04
N HIS A 112 0.22 7.10 -8.19
CA HIS A 112 0.98 6.45 -9.25
C HIS A 112 0.38 6.72 -10.63
N ALA A 113 1.18 6.45 -11.66
CA ALA A 113 0.73 6.38 -13.04
C ALA A 113 0.12 5.00 -13.33
N GLY A 114 -0.67 4.88 -14.40
CA GLY A 114 -1.21 3.59 -14.86
C GLY A 114 -2.72 3.62 -15.03
N PHE A 115 -3.28 2.58 -15.64
CA PHE A 115 -4.72 2.50 -15.85
C PHE A 115 -5.48 2.34 -14.53
N GLY A 116 -6.51 3.15 -14.34
CA GLY A 116 -7.35 3.10 -13.14
C GLY A 116 -6.79 3.84 -11.93
N ALA A 117 -5.62 4.50 -12.05
CA ALA A 117 -5.05 5.29 -10.97
C ALA A 117 -6.02 6.42 -10.57
N VAL A 118 -6.35 6.50 -9.28
CA VAL A 118 -7.21 7.55 -8.77
C VAL A 118 -6.35 8.73 -8.29
N HIS A 119 -6.69 9.94 -8.73
CA HIS A 119 -5.95 11.17 -8.41
C HIS A 119 -6.78 12.13 -7.55
N HIS A 120 -7.28 11.68 -6.39
CA HIS A 120 -7.89 12.56 -5.39
C HIS A 120 -6.98 12.76 -4.19
N ASP A 121 -7.17 13.87 -3.48
CA ASP A 121 -6.43 14.20 -2.25
C ASP A 121 -6.57 13.06 -1.24
N SER A 122 -5.47 12.35 -1.01
CA SER A 122 -5.40 11.23 -0.07
C SER A 122 -4.03 11.16 0.60
N ILE A 123 -3.97 10.48 1.74
CA ILE A 123 -2.72 10.13 2.38
C ILE A 123 -2.10 8.95 1.65
N PHE A 124 -0.80 9.04 1.42
CA PHE A 124 -0.02 7.87 1.10
C PHE A 124 1.28 7.83 1.91
N TYR A 125 1.82 6.62 2.02
CA TYR A 125 3.15 6.37 2.55
C TYR A 125 3.94 5.57 1.53
N THR A 126 5.20 5.91 1.37
CA THR A 126 6.14 5.18 0.51
C THR A 126 7.35 4.76 1.34
N GLU A 127 7.78 3.52 1.15
CA GLU A 127 9.00 3.02 1.78
C GLU A 127 9.74 2.04 0.85
N ASN A 128 11.05 1.89 1.02
CA ASN A 128 11.78 0.79 0.38
C ASN A 128 11.44 -0.55 1.08
N ILE A 129 11.36 -1.63 0.31
CA ILE A 129 11.07 -2.97 0.86
C ILE A 129 12.08 -3.35 1.95
N GLY A 130 13.38 -3.11 1.73
CA GLY A 130 14.42 -3.43 2.71
C GLY A 130 14.28 -2.67 4.03
N ASP A 131 13.86 -1.40 3.98
CA ASP A 131 13.67 -0.57 5.19
C ASP A 131 12.37 -0.95 5.92
N ALA A 132 11.32 -1.25 5.16
CA ALA A 132 10.08 -1.78 5.69
C ALA A 132 10.28 -3.13 6.42
N MET A 133 11.05 -4.04 5.83
CA MET A 133 11.37 -5.34 6.43
C MET A 133 12.09 -5.19 7.78
N LYS A 134 13.11 -4.31 7.86
CA LYS A 134 13.80 -4.04 9.13
C LYS A 134 12.84 -3.54 10.20
N ARG A 135 11.94 -2.61 9.84
CA ARG A 135 10.94 -2.06 10.75
C ARG A 135 9.94 -3.11 11.22
N ILE A 136 9.52 -4.00 10.32
CA ILE A 136 8.64 -5.13 10.64
C ILE A 136 9.34 -6.10 11.60
N GLU A 137 10.63 -6.39 11.41
CA GLU A 137 11.42 -7.25 12.32
C GLU A 137 11.57 -6.64 13.71
N GLU A 138 11.85 -5.33 13.79
CA GLU A 138 11.90 -4.60 15.06
C GLU A 138 10.55 -4.65 15.79
N ALA A 139 9.45 -4.37 15.08
CA ALA A 139 8.10 -4.44 15.61
C ALA A 139 7.74 -5.85 16.07
N GLU A 140 8.05 -6.88 15.28
CA GLU A 140 7.79 -8.29 15.61
C GLU A 140 8.50 -8.70 16.90
N SER A 141 9.77 -8.29 17.07
CA SER A 141 10.53 -8.58 18.29
C SER A 141 9.91 -7.96 19.54
N VAL A 142 9.39 -6.74 19.45
CA VAL A 142 8.71 -6.07 20.57
C VAL A 142 7.35 -6.72 20.85
N CYS A 143 6.53 -6.90 19.81
CA CYS A 143 5.21 -7.48 19.92
C CYS A 143 5.24 -8.94 20.41
N GLY A 144 6.25 -9.73 20.03
CA GLY A 144 6.41 -11.12 20.45
C GLY A 144 6.65 -11.31 21.96
N LYS A 145 7.07 -10.25 22.67
CA LYS A 145 7.37 -10.29 24.12
C LYS A 145 6.15 -10.00 25.00
N THR A 146 4.98 -9.74 24.42
CA THR A 146 3.79 -9.37 25.21
C THR A 146 3.04 -10.56 25.80
N GLY A 147 3.39 -11.80 25.41
CA GLY A 147 2.66 -13.02 25.80
C GLY A 147 2.45 -13.18 27.31
N ASP A 148 3.49 -12.96 28.10
CA ASP A 148 3.43 -13.11 29.56
C ASP A 148 2.66 -11.98 30.26
N ARG A 149 2.25 -10.94 29.52
CA ARG A 149 1.56 -9.75 30.03
C ARG A 149 0.07 -9.74 29.73
N ILE A 150 -0.46 -10.72 29.00
CA ILE A 150 -1.88 -10.74 28.58
C ILE A 150 -2.84 -10.83 29.77
N SER A 151 -2.46 -11.49 30.86
CA SER A 151 -3.28 -11.56 32.07
C SER A 151 -3.48 -10.19 32.74
N GLU A 152 -2.47 -9.32 32.66
CA GLU A 152 -2.51 -7.94 33.18
C GLU A 152 -3.12 -6.97 32.17
N TYR A 153 -2.89 -7.20 30.87
CA TYR A 153 -3.30 -6.33 29.76
C TYR A 153 -3.95 -7.17 28.64
N PRO A 154 -5.26 -7.51 28.76
CA PRO A 154 -5.93 -8.45 27.85
C PRO A 154 -5.88 -8.07 26.37
N GLU A 155 -5.84 -6.78 26.02
CA GLU A 155 -5.76 -6.35 24.62
C GLU A 155 -4.42 -6.73 23.95
N PHE A 156 -3.40 -7.10 24.73
CA PHE A 156 -2.12 -7.55 24.18
C PHE A 156 -2.22 -8.89 23.45
N GLU A 157 -3.33 -9.63 23.55
CA GLU A 157 -3.61 -10.76 22.66
C GLU A 157 -3.62 -10.30 21.19
N LYS A 158 -4.14 -9.10 20.89
CA LYS A 158 -4.10 -8.53 19.53
C LYS A 158 -2.67 -8.19 19.10
N ILE A 159 -1.84 -7.71 20.01
CA ILE A 159 -0.42 -7.42 19.74
C ILE A 159 0.37 -8.70 19.48
N LYS A 160 0.10 -9.77 20.24
CA LYS A 160 0.69 -11.08 20.01
C LYS A 160 0.29 -11.64 18.64
N ASN A 161 -0.98 -11.49 18.25
CA ASN A 161 -1.44 -11.88 16.91
C ASN A 161 -0.81 -11.01 15.81
N LEU A 162 -0.61 -9.71 16.07
CA LEU A 162 0.13 -8.83 15.17
C LEU A 162 1.57 -9.33 14.96
N ALA A 163 2.27 -9.82 15.99
CA ALA A 163 3.62 -10.38 15.82
C ALA A 163 3.66 -11.56 14.82
N VAL A 164 2.64 -12.42 14.83
CA VAL A 164 2.52 -13.53 13.86
C VAL A 164 2.35 -13.00 12.44
N LYS A 165 1.42 -12.05 12.25
CA LYS A 165 1.15 -11.40 10.96
C LYS A 165 2.35 -10.63 10.42
N LEU A 166 3.10 -9.95 11.29
CA LEU A 166 4.35 -9.27 10.92
C LEU A 166 5.39 -10.26 10.40
N ARG A 167 5.52 -11.43 11.04
CA ARG A 167 6.43 -12.49 10.57
C ARG A 167 6.03 -13.02 9.20
N GLU A 168 4.74 -13.27 8.98
CA GLU A 168 4.20 -13.71 7.68
C GLU A 168 4.44 -12.66 6.60
N MET A 169 4.14 -11.39 6.89
CA MET A 169 4.37 -10.27 5.99
C MET A 169 5.86 -10.12 5.65
N ASN A 170 6.76 -10.22 6.63
CA ASN A 170 8.20 -10.17 6.39
C ASN A 170 8.68 -11.34 5.52
N SER A 171 8.16 -12.55 5.75
CA SER A 171 8.47 -13.72 4.92
C SER A 171 8.00 -13.53 3.48
N TRP A 172 6.87 -12.88 3.27
CA TRP A 172 6.36 -12.55 1.94
C TRP A 172 7.20 -11.47 1.25
N LEU A 173 7.58 -10.40 1.97
CA LEU A 173 8.40 -9.31 1.42
C LEU A 173 9.80 -9.76 0.97
N ARG A 174 10.35 -10.82 1.59
CA ARG A 174 11.61 -11.45 1.16
C ARG A 174 11.58 -12.03 -0.25
N GLY A 175 10.39 -12.18 -0.86
CA GLY A 175 10.24 -12.60 -2.25
C GLY A 175 10.54 -11.51 -3.28
N PHE A 176 10.74 -10.26 -2.86
CA PHE A 176 10.93 -9.10 -3.74
C PHE A 176 12.34 -8.50 -3.58
N ASP A 177 12.75 -7.68 -4.55
CA ASP A 177 14.00 -6.90 -4.45
C ASP A 177 13.90 -5.86 -3.32
N GLU A 178 14.89 -5.79 -2.44
CA GLU A 178 14.93 -4.84 -1.32
C GLU A 178 14.87 -3.36 -1.75
N LYS A 179 15.29 -3.06 -2.99
CA LYS A 179 15.20 -1.73 -3.60
C LYS A 179 13.82 -1.42 -4.17
N GLY A 180 12.95 -2.42 -4.28
CA GLY A 180 11.55 -2.21 -4.59
C GLY A 180 10.88 -1.33 -3.53
N LYS A 181 9.68 -0.85 -3.82
CA LYS A 181 8.93 0.06 -2.96
C LYS A 181 7.65 -0.59 -2.49
N ILE A 182 7.22 -0.23 -1.30
CA ILE A 182 5.87 -0.47 -0.81
C ILE A 182 5.12 0.85 -0.69
N PHE A 183 3.82 0.80 -1.00
CA PHE A 183 2.93 1.95 -0.93
C PHE A 183 1.69 1.61 -0.09
N LEU A 184 1.41 2.46 0.89
CA LEU A 184 0.13 2.45 1.58
C LEU A 184 -0.67 3.66 1.09
N ASN A 185 -1.49 3.46 0.06
CA ASN A 185 -2.31 4.51 -0.52
C ASN A 185 -3.73 4.43 0.04
N TYR A 186 -4.10 5.39 0.88
CA TYR A 186 -5.42 5.41 1.50
C TYR A 186 -6.52 5.73 0.49
N GLY A 187 -6.23 6.50 -0.57
CA GLY A 187 -7.22 6.83 -1.60
C GLY A 187 -7.68 5.62 -2.41
N GLU A 188 -6.79 4.66 -2.63
CA GLU A 188 -7.12 3.39 -3.32
C GLU A 188 -7.76 2.37 -2.37
N ILE A 189 -7.38 2.38 -1.09
CA ILE A 189 -7.84 1.38 -0.11
C ILE A 189 -9.16 1.80 0.56
N CYS A 190 -9.37 3.09 0.79
CA CYS A 190 -10.47 3.62 1.60
C CYS A 190 -11.30 4.63 0.81
N SER A 191 -12.45 4.22 0.29
CA SER A 191 -13.36 5.11 -0.45
C SER A 191 -14.27 5.96 0.45
N PHE A 192 -14.34 5.66 1.76
CA PHE A 192 -15.28 6.28 2.70
C PHE A 192 -14.66 7.22 3.75
N ILE A 193 -13.33 7.35 3.80
CA ILE A 193 -12.71 8.34 4.69
C ILE A 193 -12.91 9.72 4.04
N THR A 194 -13.67 10.59 4.69
CA THR A 194 -13.88 11.96 4.19
C THR A 194 -12.55 12.71 4.10
N GLN A 195 -12.42 13.64 3.16
CA GLN A 195 -11.17 14.41 2.97
C GLN A 195 -10.70 15.12 4.25
N ASP A 196 -11.63 15.65 5.04
CA ASP A 196 -11.31 16.33 6.30
C ASP A 196 -10.81 15.36 7.38
N SER A 197 -11.38 14.16 7.47
CA SER A 197 -10.89 13.10 8.34
C SER A 197 -9.55 12.54 7.86
N MET A 198 -9.34 12.48 6.55
CA MET A 198 -8.10 11.99 5.95
C MET A 198 -6.91 12.87 6.36
N LYS A 199 -7.03 14.20 6.38
CA LYS A 199 -5.93 15.09 6.84
C LYS A 199 -5.40 14.80 8.24
N ASN A 200 -6.28 14.31 9.12
CA ASN A 200 -5.96 14.03 10.52
C ASN A 200 -5.66 12.54 10.77
N GLU A 201 -5.74 11.70 9.75
CA GLU A 201 -5.42 10.28 9.88
C GLU A 201 -3.91 10.09 10.10
N ASN A 202 -3.54 9.37 11.16
CA ASN A 202 -2.16 8.99 11.46
C ASN A 202 -2.07 7.62 12.14
N SER A 203 -2.72 6.60 11.56
CA SER A 203 -2.70 5.23 12.10
C SER A 203 -1.29 4.63 12.14
N VAL A 204 -0.42 5.02 11.20
CA VAL A 204 1.00 4.64 11.21
C VAL A 204 1.68 5.16 12.49
N GLY A 205 1.54 6.45 12.78
CA GLY A 205 2.08 7.04 14.01
C GLY A 205 1.44 6.48 15.28
N ASP A 206 0.14 6.24 15.28
CA ASP A 206 -0.58 5.64 16.41
C ASP A 206 0.00 4.26 16.76
N LEU A 207 0.14 3.37 15.77
CA LEU A 207 0.71 2.04 15.98
C LEU A 207 2.17 2.11 16.42
N LYS A 208 2.98 2.99 15.82
CA LYS A 208 4.38 3.21 16.20
C LYS A 208 4.51 3.62 17.66
N ARG A 209 3.62 4.50 18.16
CA ARG A 209 3.59 4.90 19.58
C ARG A 209 3.21 3.76 20.50
N ILE A 210 2.24 2.93 20.12
CA ILE A 210 1.86 1.73 20.88
C ILE A 210 3.06 0.79 21.03
N ILE A 211 3.72 0.43 19.93
CA ILE A 211 4.88 -0.48 19.93
C ILE A 211 6.02 0.09 20.77
N LYS A 212 6.36 1.38 20.58
CA LYS A 212 7.38 2.06 21.42
C LYS A 212 6.99 2.12 22.90
N GLY A 213 5.70 2.23 23.21
CA GLY A 213 5.19 2.18 24.58
C GLY A 213 5.45 0.82 25.22
N ILE A 214 5.17 -0.27 24.50
CA ILE A 214 5.45 -1.64 24.92
C ILE A 214 6.96 -1.85 25.14
N GLU A 215 7.78 -1.40 24.19
CA GLU A 215 9.24 -1.50 24.27
C GLU A 215 9.79 -0.81 25.54
N LYS A 216 9.23 0.35 25.91
CA LYS A 216 9.62 1.12 27.10
C LYS A 216 8.99 0.63 28.40
N GLY A 217 8.14 -0.40 28.37
CA GLY A 217 7.43 -0.91 29.54
C GLY A 217 6.21 -0.09 29.97
N ASN A 218 5.77 0.87 29.16
CA ASN A 218 4.59 1.71 29.41
C ASN A 218 3.30 0.98 29.01
N TYR A 219 3.06 -0.19 29.61
CA TYR A 219 2.04 -1.14 29.15
C TYR A 219 0.61 -0.62 29.27
N GLU A 220 0.24 0.01 30.38
CA GLU A 220 -1.11 0.56 30.59
C GLU A 220 -1.47 1.61 29.51
N LYS A 221 -0.54 2.53 29.22
CA LYS A 221 -0.74 3.54 28.18
C LYS A 221 -0.82 2.89 26.79
N ALA A 222 0.07 1.94 26.49
CA ALA A 222 0.05 1.23 25.22
C ALA A 222 -1.26 0.44 25.01
N GLU A 223 -1.79 -0.19 26.05
CA GLU A 223 -3.07 -0.89 26.01
C GLU A 223 -4.22 0.08 25.74
N SER A 224 -4.25 1.22 26.44
CA SER A 224 -5.27 2.26 26.20
C SER A 224 -5.22 2.82 24.78
N ASP A 225 -4.01 3.07 24.25
CA ASP A 225 -3.83 3.60 22.90
C ASP A 225 -4.25 2.56 21.85
N LEU A 226 -4.00 1.27 22.11
CA LEU A 226 -4.46 0.17 21.26
C LEU A 226 -6.00 0.06 21.22
N ARG A 227 -6.68 0.25 22.35
CA ARG A 227 -8.15 0.30 22.37
C ARG A 227 -8.67 1.45 21.52
N PHE A 228 -8.04 2.63 21.61
CA PHE A 228 -8.41 3.79 20.81
C PHE A 228 -8.20 3.55 19.30
N LEU A 229 -7.05 3.01 18.90
CA LEU A 229 -6.77 2.68 17.50
C LEU A 229 -7.78 1.67 16.93
N ASN A 230 -8.12 0.64 17.70
CA ASN A 230 -9.15 -0.32 17.31
C ASN A 230 -10.53 0.34 17.16
N ALA A 231 -10.95 1.16 18.14
CA ALA A 231 -12.24 1.84 18.09
C ALA A 231 -12.36 2.75 16.86
N LYS A 232 -11.29 3.50 16.53
CA LYS A 232 -11.21 4.34 15.33
C LYS A 232 -11.46 3.53 14.05
N TRP A 233 -10.78 2.40 13.87
CA TRP A 233 -10.96 1.58 12.67
C TRP A 233 -12.32 0.87 12.63
N THR A 234 -12.88 0.45 13.77
CA THR A 234 -14.25 -0.08 13.85
C THR A 234 -15.29 0.98 13.47
N GLU A 235 -15.08 2.25 13.81
CA GLU A 235 -15.98 3.33 13.42
C GLU A 235 -15.92 3.60 11.91
N ILE A 236 -14.70 3.65 11.35
CA ILE A 236 -14.46 3.82 9.91
C ILE A 236 -15.13 2.70 9.12
N THR A 237 -14.93 1.43 9.52
CA THR A 237 -15.54 0.29 8.82
C THR A 237 -17.04 0.17 9.07
N GLY A 238 -17.52 0.42 10.29
CA GLY A 238 -18.94 0.36 10.64
C GLY A 238 -19.79 1.51 10.07
N ALA A 239 -19.18 2.58 9.57
CA ALA A 239 -19.88 3.59 8.77
C ALA A 239 -20.30 3.05 7.39
N ILE A 240 -19.55 2.08 6.86
CA ILE A 240 -19.76 1.48 5.53
C ILE A 240 -21.04 0.63 5.53
N GLU A 241 -21.21 -0.23 6.54
CA GLU A 241 -22.39 -1.09 6.68
C GLU A 241 -23.70 -0.31 6.87
N ARG A 242 -23.63 0.96 7.30
CA ARG A 242 -24.80 1.83 7.49
C ARG A 242 -25.13 2.68 6.26
N SER A 243 -24.24 2.72 5.27
CA SER A 243 -24.34 3.56 4.07
C SER A 243 -24.77 2.78 2.81
N GLY A 244 -24.76 1.43 2.87
CA GLY A 244 -25.25 0.52 1.84
C GLY A 244 -26.65 0.01 2.15
#